data_AF-A0A846DPN1-F1
#
_entry.id   AF-A0A846DPN1-F1
#
_cell.length_a   1.000
_cell.length_b   1.000
_cell.length_c   1.000
_cell.angle_alpha   90.00
_cell.angle_beta   90.00
_cell.angle_gamma   90.00
#
_symmetry.space_group_name_H-M   'P 1'
#
loop_
_entity.id
_entity.type
_entity.pdbx_description
1 polymer ?
#
loop_
_entity_poly.entity_id
_entity_poly.type
_entity_poly.pdbx_seq_one_letter_code
_entity_poly.pdbx_strand_id
1 'polypeptide(L)'
;MFPNAQGIPGLPDLTHPNELIQFGKELLTSFLTLTLIVAALGIIIALISFSLRRNESDRTNFIQEWVINYLILLRGFQHGILVVLLLVIGFFFCSTLANRYHNWEQARIAKIAEGVAGSRLEQIAPRIRYLVEKPYSYNRIVNGKLIRVEETRTINRYLALNSSDIQVKIDQTRNRQDNRNNYLIDFAAVYEVTNSLPESKELFFEISPPYGYSLLKNFRVEKEQKRLEPINPGNYSFLLPLEPGQSSSFRVAYQAQGGPRWIYNAGSELLANFRLAVKANFPNADFASGIA
;
A
#
# COMPACT_ATOMS: atom_id res chain seq x y z
N MET A 1 -18.27 -6.89 -7.88
CA MET A 1 -17.71 -5.58 -7.47
C MET A 1 -16.67 -5.86 -6.40
N PHE A 2 -15.40 -5.64 -6.67
CA PHE A 2 -14.37 -5.72 -5.64
C PHE A 2 -14.45 -4.45 -4.78
N PRO A 3 -14.33 -4.55 -3.44
CA PRO A 3 -14.32 -3.38 -2.59
C PRO A 3 -13.15 -2.47 -2.99
N ASN A 4 -13.42 -1.17 -3.17
CA ASN A 4 -12.37 -0.17 -3.34
C ASN A 4 -11.42 -0.25 -2.13
N ALA A 5 -10.11 -0.18 -2.38
CA ALA A 5 -9.10 -0.22 -1.33
C ALA A 5 -9.35 0.91 -0.33
N GLN A 6 -9.83 0.57 0.87
CA GLN A 6 -10.01 1.49 1.99
C GLN A 6 -8.65 1.73 2.66
N GLY A 7 -7.82 2.56 2.03
CA GLY A 7 -6.55 3.00 2.60
C GLY A 7 -5.63 1.88 3.09
N ILE A 8 -4.60 2.25 3.85
CA ILE A 8 -3.75 1.30 4.57
C ILE A 8 -4.33 1.19 6.00
N PRO A 9 -4.71 -0.02 6.47
CA PRO A 9 -5.25 -0.19 7.82
C PRO A 9 -4.26 0.35 8.87
N GLY A 10 -4.71 1.25 9.75
CA GLY A 10 -3.93 1.73 10.90
C GLY A 10 -3.16 3.04 10.73
N LEU A 11 -3.27 3.74 9.60
CA LEU A 11 -2.77 5.13 9.51
C LEU A 11 -3.76 6.08 10.24
N PRO A 12 -3.31 6.83 11.26
CA PRO A 12 -4.17 7.81 11.93
C PRO A 12 -4.53 8.92 10.95
N ASP A 13 -5.82 9.24 10.84
CA ASP A 13 -6.29 10.40 10.06
C ASP A 13 -5.96 11.69 10.80
N LEU A 14 -4.88 12.36 10.40
CA LEU A 14 -4.38 13.57 11.06
C LEU A 14 -5.23 14.81 10.76
N THR A 15 -6.24 14.73 9.87
CA THR A 15 -6.99 15.91 9.40
C THR A 15 -8.34 16.12 10.10
N HIS A 16 -8.85 15.12 10.83
CA HIS A 16 -10.05 15.18 11.69
C HIS A 16 -11.19 16.10 11.19
N PRO A 17 -11.66 15.98 9.92
CA PRO A 17 -12.56 16.96 9.32
C PRO A 17 -13.93 17.05 10.04
N ASN A 18 -14.40 15.93 10.60
CA ASN A 18 -15.67 15.87 11.31
C ASN A 18 -15.65 16.62 12.65
N GLU A 19 -14.54 16.54 13.38
CA GLU A 19 -14.35 17.23 14.66
C GLU A 19 -14.32 18.75 14.45
N LEU A 20 -13.66 19.18 13.36
CA LEU A 20 -13.57 20.59 12.98
C LEU A 20 -14.97 21.16 12.65
N ILE A 21 -15.77 20.42 11.87
CA ILE A 21 -17.16 20.80 11.54
C ILE A 21 -18.04 20.85 12.80
N GLN A 22 -17.89 19.90 13.71
CA GLN A 22 -18.67 19.85 14.95
C GLN A 22 -18.35 21.05 15.85
N PHE A 23 -17.07 21.37 16.02
CA PHE A 23 -16.63 22.57 16.76
C PHE A 23 -17.21 23.85 16.15
N GLY A 24 -17.15 24.01 14.83
CA GLY A 24 -17.74 25.17 14.14
C GLY A 24 -19.25 25.30 14.34
N LYS A 25 -19.98 24.18 14.37
CA LYS A 25 -21.42 24.14 14.62
C LYS A 25 -21.78 24.57 16.05
N GLU A 26 -21.03 24.10 17.05
CA GLU A 26 -21.24 24.46 18.46
C GLU A 26 -20.95 25.94 18.73
N LEU A 27 -19.89 26.47 18.11
CA LEU A 27 -19.50 27.88 18.23
C LEU A 27 -20.56 28.80 17.62
N LEU A 28 -21.07 28.47 16.43
CA LEU A 28 -22.15 29.23 15.77
C LEU A 28 -23.45 29.21 16.59
N THR A 29 -23.81 28.06 17.16
CA THR A 29 -25.00 27.91 17.99
C THR A 29 -24.91 28.77 19.25
N SER A 30 -23.75 28.78 19.91
CA SER A 30 -23.48 29.61 21.09
C SER A 30 -23.54 31.11 20.80
N PHE A 31 -23.12 31.53 19.59
CA PHE A 31 -23.18 32.93 19.21
C PHE A 31 -24.61 33.41 18.89
N LEU A 32 -25.41 32.56 18.23
CA LEU A 32 -26.82 32.84 17.94
C LEU A 32 -27.66 33.01 19.21
N THR A 33 -27.45 32.16 20.21
CA THR A 33 -28.14 32.28 21.51
C THR A 33 -27.77 33.57 22.23
N LEU A 34 -26.48 33.96 22.25
CA LEU A 34 -26.05 35.22 22.84
C LEU A 34 -26.68 36.43 22.14
N THR A 35 -26.74 36.42 20.81
CA THR A 35 -27.38 37.48 20.02
C THR A 35 -28.86 37.63 20.37
N LEU A 36 -29.58 36.52 20.54
CA LEU A 36 -31.00 36.51 20.90
C LEU A 36 -31.23 37.09 22.30
N ILE A 37 -30.35 36.80 23.26
CA ILE A 37 -30.40 37.36 24.62
C ILE A 37 -30.22 38.89 24.58
N VAL A 38 -29.22 39.39 23.83
CA VAL A 38 -28.97 40.84 23.69
C VAL A 38 -30.16 41.56 23.04
N ALA A 39 -30.79 40.94 22.03
CA ALA A 39 -31.98 41.48 21.39
C ALA A 39 -33.19 41.53 22.35
N ALA A 40 -33.43 40.45 23.10
CA ALA A 40 -34.50 40.39 24.10
C ALA A 40 -34.31 41.45 25.19
N LEU A 41 -33.08 41.65 25.66
CA LEU A 41 -32.74 42.66 26.66
C LEU A 41 -33.02 44.08 26.13
N GLY A 42 -32.73 44.33 24.84
CA GLY A 42 -33.08 45.58 24.16
C GLY A 42 -34.58 45.86 24.11
N ILE A 43 -35.38 44.84 23.78
CA ILE A 43 -36.85 44.94 23.75
C ILE A 43 -37.40 45.28 25.14
N ILE A 44 -36.88 44.63 26.19
CA ILE A 44 -37.30 44.90 27.56
C ILE A 44 -36.99 46.35 27.96
N ILE A 45 -35.79 46.85 27.65
CA ILE A 45 -35.40 48.24 27.92
C ILE A 45 -36.30 49.22 27.14
N ALA A 46 -36.63 48.92 25.88
CA ALA A 46 -37.54 49.73 25.07
C ALA A 46 -38.96 49.79 25.65
N LEU A 47 -39.49 48.66 26.13
CA LEU A 47 -40.82 48.61 26.76
C LEU A 47 -40.85 49.36 28.10
N ILE A 48 -39.82 49.19 28.92
CA ILE A 48 -39.70 49.88 30.22
C ILE A 48 -39.57 51.39 30.01
N SER A 49 -38.72 51.84 29.09
CA SER A 49 -38.56 53.26 28.77
C SER A 49 -39.82 53.88 28.18
N PHE A 50 -40.56 53.15 27.34
CA PHE A 50 -41.85 53.60 26.80
C PHE A 50 -42.91 53.74 27.90
N SER A 51 -43.00 52.75 28.81
CA SER A 51 -43.94 52.75 29.94
C SER A 51 -43.68 53.88 30.94
N LEU A 52 -42.40 54.16 31.22
CA LEU A 52 -41.97 55.14 32.21
C LEU A 52 -41.93 56.59 31.70
N ARG A 53 -42.15 56.82 30.40
CA ARG A 53 -42.19 58.15 29.76
C ARG A 53 -43.26 59.09 30.35
N ARG A 54 -44.20 58.58 31.14
CA ARG A 54 -45.32 59.34 31.76
C ARG A 54 -45.05 59.88 33.17
N ASN A 55 -43.94 59.54 33.84
CA ASN A 55 -43.66 59.95 35.23
C ASN A 55 -42.34 60.75 35.33
N GLU A 56 -42.38 61.94 35.91
CA GLU A 56 -41.29 62.93 35.87
C GLU A 56 -40.11 62.71 36.83
N SER A 57 -38.93 63.10 36.31
CA SER A 57 -37.71 63.67 36.93
C SER A 57 -36.75 62.84 37.79
N ASP A 58 -37.18 61.95 38.71
CA ASP A 58 -36.20 61.26 39.60
C ASP A 58 -35.76 59.87 39.10
N ARG A 59 -36.59 59.20 38.28
CA ARG A 59 -36.28 57.88 37.68
C ARG A 59 -35.58 57.95 36.32
N THR A 60 -35.46 59.15 35.73
CA THR A 60 -34.81 59.35 34.43
C THR A 60 -33.32 59.07 34.48
N ASN A 61 -32.65 59.37 35.61
CA ASN A 61 -31.20 59.16 35.76
C ASN A 61 -30.81 57.67 35.71
N PHE A 62 -31.56 56.79 36.37
CA PHE A 62 -31.28 55.34 36.40
C PHE A 62 -31.51 54.68 35.03
N ILE A 63 -32.59 55.03 34.34
CA ILE A 63 -32.88 54.49 32.99
C ILE A 63 -31.85 55.03 31.99
N GLN A 64 -31.44 56.29 32.13
CA GLN A 64 -30.46 56.91 31.25
C GLN A 64 -29.09 56.25 31.37
N GLU A 65 -28.66 55.87 32.58
CA GLU A 65 -27.43 55.09 32.79
C GLU A 65 -27.51 53.69 32.14
N TRP A 66 -28.66 53.00 32.28
CA TRP A 66 -28.91 51.73 31.60
C TRP A 66 -28.93 51.84 30.07
N VAL A 67 -29.51 52.91 29.52
CA VAL A 67 -29.56 53.18 28.09
C VAL A 67 -28.15 53.47 27.56
N ILE A 68 -27.34 54.25 28.27
CA ILE A 68 -25.95 54.54 27.89
C ILE A 68 -25.12 53.25 27.91
N ASN A 69 -25.25 52.42 28.94
CA ASN A 69 -24.54 51.14 29.03
C ASN A 69 -24.99 50.16 27.93
N TYR A 70 -26.28 50.14 27.61
CA TYR A 70 -26.81 49.35 26.49
C TYR A 70 -26.28 49.84 25.14
N LEU A 71 -26.17 51.15 24.92
CA LEU A 71 -25.59 51.72 23.70
C LEU A 71 -24.09 51.42 23.55
N ILE A 72 -23.32 51.47 24.65
CA ILE A 72 -21.91 51.07 24.66
C ILE A 72 -21.79 49.58 24.32
N LEU A 73 -22.65 48.73 24.90
CA LEU A 73 -22.72 47.30 24.61
C LEU A 73 -23.07 47.06 23.13
N LEU A 74 -24.02 47.80 22.56
CA LEU A 74 -24.43 47.70 21.16
C LEU A 74 -23.32 48.13 20.19
N ARG A 75 -22.53 49.13 20.56
CA ARG A 75 -21.37 49.58 19.78
C ARG A 75 -20.25 48.53 19.80
N GLY A 76 -20.01 47.89 20.96
CA GLY A 76 -19.13 46.73 21.06
C GLY A 76 -19.64 45.53 20.24
N PHE A 77 -20.95 45.33 20.21
CA PHE A 77 -21.59 44.26 19.45
C PHE A 77 -21.38 44.40 17.92
N GLN A 78 -21.35 45.62 17.38
CA GLN A 78 -21.03 45.86 15.96
C GLN A 78 -19.62 45.35 15.59
N HIS A 79 -18.62 45.61 16.44
CA HIS A 79 -17.27 45.08 16.24
C HIS A 79 -17.23 43.55 16.43
N GLY A 80 -18.02 43.02 17.38
CA GLY A 80 -18.18 41.59 17.60
C GLY A 80 -18.75 40.85 16.37
N ILE A 81 -19.77 41.41 15.71
CA ILE A 81 -20.33 40.86 14.47
C ILE A 81 -19.25 40.78 13.38
N LEU A 82 -18.43 41.81 13.24
CA LEU A 82 -17.38 41.86 12.21
C LEU A 82 -16.31 40.78 12.47
N VAL A 83 -15.88 40.61 13.73
CA VAL A 83 -14.95 39.55 14.13
C VAL A 83 -15.55 38.16 13.86
N VAL A 84 -16.83 37.96 14.19
CA VAL A 84 -17.51 36.67 13.97
C VAL A 84 -17.65 36.37 12.48
N LEU A 85 -18.00 37.36 11.67
CA LEU A 85 -18.09 37.19 10.22
C LEU A 85 -16.72 36.80 9.62
N LEU A 86 -15.64 37.42 10.10
CA LEU A 86 -14.28 37.06 9.69
C LEU A 86 -13.89 35.65 10.15
N LEU A 87 -14.24 35.27 11.39
CA LEU A 87 -14.00 33.92 11.90
C LEU A 87 -14.79 32.85 11.16
N VAL A 88 -16.07 33.10 10.85
CA VAL A 88 -16.92 32.16 10.10
C VAL A 88 -16.38 31.97 8.68
N ILE A 89 -16.07 33.07 7.98
CA ILE A 89 -15.49 32.99 6.63
C ILE A 89 -14.14 32.28 6.65
N GLY A 90 -13.26 32.64 7.59
CA GLY A 90 -11.96 31.99 7.77
C GLY A 90 -12.09 30.50 8.08
N PHE A 91 -13.03 30.12 8.95
CA PHE A 91 -13.33 28.74 9.27
C PHE A 91 -13.79 27.94 8.04
N PHE A 92 -14.70 28.49 7.22
CA PHE A 92 -15.13 27.84 5.98
C PHE A 92 -13.98 27.68 4.99
N PHE A 93 -13.11 28.68 4.83
CA PHE A 93 -11.93 28.56 3.96
C PHE A 93 -10.94 27.51 4.48
N CYS A 94 -10.62 27.50 5.77
CA CYS A 94 -9.74 26.50 6.36
C CYS A 94 -10.34 25.09 6.28
N SER A 95 -11.63 24.94 6.58
CA SER A 95 -12.33 23.65 6.53
C SER A 95 -12.42 23.09 5.11
N THR A 96 -12.72 23.93 4.11
CA THR A 96 -12.74 23.51 2.70
C THR A 96 -11.35 23.13 2.20
N LEU A 97 -10.30 23.86 2.59
CA LEU A 97 -8.92 23.54 2.25
C LEU A 97 -8.47 22.23 2.93
N ALA A 98 -8.77 22.05 4.21
CA ALA A 98 -8.47 20.83 4.97
C ALA A 98 -9.19 19.61 4.38
N ASN A 99 -10.47 19.73 4.04
CA ASN A 99 -11.22 18.65 3.40
C ASN A 99 -10.66 18.29 2.02
N ARG A 100 -10.29 19.30 1.22
CA ARG A 100 -9.63 19.06 -0.07
C ARG A 100 -8.28 18.37 0.11
N TYR A 101 -7.50 18.79 1.11
CA TYR A 101 -6.21 18.21 1.41
C TYR A 101 -6.34 16.76 1.89
N HIS A 102 -7.28 16.47 2.80
CA HIS A 102 -7.58 15.11 3.25
C HIS A 102 -7.92 14.19 2.08
N ASN A 103 -8.85 14.60 1.20
CA ASN A 103 -9.23 13.78 0.06
C ASN A 103 -8.08 13.58 -0.93
N TRP A 104 -7.23 14.59 -1.13
CA TRP A 104 -6.02 14.47 -1.94
C TRP A 104 -5.01 13.49 -1.33
N GLU A 105 -4.79 13.55 -0.03
CA GLU A 105 -3.88 12.66 0.69
C GLU A 105 -4.38 11.22 0.71
N GLN A 106 -5.66 10.99 0.98
CA GLN A 106 -6.28 9.66 0.91
C GLN A 106 -6.19 9.07 -0.49
N ALA A 107 -6.46 9.85 -1.54
CA ALA A 107 -6.30 9.38 -2.92
C ALA A 107 -4.85 9.02 -3.26
N ARG A 108 -3.87 9.80 -2.74
CA ARG A 108 -2.45 9.51 -2.90
C ARG A 108 -2.05 8.22 -2.18
N ILE A 109 -2.49 8.04 -0.94
CA ILE A 109 -2.23 6.84 -0.14
C ILE A 109 -2.86 5.61 -0.80
N ALA A 110 -4.12 5.69 -1.26
CA ALA A 110 -4.77 4.61 -1.97
C ALA A 110 -4.00 4.21 -3.25
N LYS A 111 -3.51 5.19 -4.02
CA LYS A 111 -2.68 4.93 -5.21
C LYS A 111 -1.36 4.25 -4.86
N ILE A 112 -0.72 4.64 -3.76
CA ILE A 112 0.52 4.00 -3.27
C ILE A 112 0.22 2.58 -2.77
N ALA A 113 -0.84 2.40 -1.99
CA ALA A 113 -1.29 1.11 -1.48
C ALA A 113 -1.65 0.14 -2.61
N GLU A 114 -2.33 0.61 -3.67
CA GLU A 114 -2.57 -0.18 -4.88
C GLU A 114 -1.27 -0.52 -5.62
N GLY A 115 -0.26 0.36 -5.61
CA GLY A 115 1.07 0.06 -6.17
C GLY A 115 1.87 -0.97 -5.35
N VAL A 116 1.68 -0.99 -4.03
CA VAL A 116 2.42 -1.88 -3.11
C VAL A 116 1.72 -3.23 -2.93
N ALA A 117 0.39 -3.26 -2.86
CA ALA A 117 -0.44 -4.44 -2.57
C ALA A 117 -1.29 -4.93 -3.77
N GLY A 118 -1.22 -4.26 -4.93
CA GLY A 118 -1.99 -4.62 -6.12
C GLY A 118 -1.48 -5.85 -6.88
N SER A 119 -2.16 -6.16 -8.00
CA SER A 119 -1.78 -7.26 -8.89
C SER A 119 -0.34 -7.11 -9.38
N ARG A 120 0.46 -8.16 -9.20
CA ARG A 120 1.88 -8.18 -9.55
C ARG A 120 2.18 -9.34 -10.48
N LEU A 121 3.07 -9.11 -11.42
CA LEU A 121 3.68 -10.13 -12.23
C LEU A 121 5.05 -10.45 -11.65
N GLU A 122 5.25 -11.66 -11.14
CA GLU A 122 6.46 -11.99 -10.36
C GLU A 122 7.20 -13.18 -10.96
N GLN A 123 8.46 -12.99 -11.32
CA GLN A 123 9.36 -14.09 -11.66
C GLN A 123 10.17 -14.47 -10.43
N ILE A 124 10.06 -15.74 -10.02
CA ILE A 124 10.90 -16.31 -8.96
C ILE A 124 12.15 -16.93 -9.59
N ALA A 125 13.31 -16.71 -8.98
CA ALA A 125 14.56 -17.33 -9.38
C ALA A 125 14.47 -18.87 -9.38
N PRO A 126 15.18 -19.55 -10.28
CA PRO A 126 15.24 -21.00 -10.24
C PRO A 126 15.96 -21.50 -8.98
N ARG A 127 15.67 -22.74 -8.60
CA ARG A 127 16.29 -23.42 -7.46
C ARG A 127 16.97 -24.70 -7.91
N ILE A 128 18.10 -25.03 -7.29
CA ILE A 128 18.85 -26.24 -7.60
C ILE A 128 18.66 -27.23 -6.46
N ARG A 129 17.64 -28.07 -6.58
CA ARG A 129 17.27 -29.01 -5.52
C ARG A 129 18.14 -30.27 -5.60
N TYR A 130 18.53 -30.80 -4.45
CA TYR A 130 19.13 -32.12 -4.31
C TYR A 130 18.59 -32.83 -3.07
N LEU A 131 18.66 -34.16 -3.08
CA LEU A 131 18.15 -35.00 -2.02
C LEU A 131 19.27 -35.41 -1.06
N VAL A 132 18.99 -35.33 0.24
CA VAL A 132 19.90 -35.82 1.29
C VAL A 132 19.12 -36.72 2.23
N GLU A 133 19.67 -37.89 2.51
CA GLU A 133 19.17 -38.78 3.54
C GLU A 133 19.69 -38.31 4.91
N LYS A 134 18.79 -38.07 5.86
CA LYS A 134 19.16 -37.77 7.25
C LYS A 134 18.51 -38.76 8.21
N PRO A 135 19.25 -39.25 9.23
CA PRO A 135 18.66 -40.02 10.30
C PRO A 135 17.72 -39.12 11.10
N TYR A 136 16.50 -39.58 11.32
CA TYR A 136 15.45 -38.93 12.08
C TYR A 136 15.00 -39.87 13.19
N SER A 137 15.20 -39.48 14.45
CA SER A 137 14.78 -40.29 15.59
C SER A 137 13.55 -39.68 16.26
N TYR A 138 12.52 -40.49 16.49
CA TYR A 138 11.34 -40.08 17.25
C TYR A 138 10.90 -41.19 18.20
N ASN A 139 10.26 -40.80 19.30
CA ASN A 139 9.74 -41.75 20.27
C ASN A 139 8.34 -42.20 19.85
N ARG A 140 8.10 -43.51 19.81
CA ARG A 140 6.79 -44.11 19.56
C ARG A 140 6.45 -45.04 20.72
N ILE A 141 5.21 -45.03 21.18
CA ILE A 141 4.74 -46.01 22.16
C ILE A 141 4.25 -47.23 21.39
N VAL A 142 4.87 -48.38 21.61
CA VAL A 142 4.44 -49.68 21.05
C VAL A 142 4.27 -50.63 22.23
N ASN A 143 3.06 -51.18 22.39
CA ASN A 143 2.69 -52.06 23.50
C ASN A 143 2.97 -51.46 24.89
N GLY A 144 2.68 -50.17 25.08
CA GLY A 144 2.85 -49.48 26.38
C GLY A 144 4.29 -49.13 26.75
N LYS A 145 5.28 -49.48 25.92
CA LYS A 145 6.69 -49.14 26.12
C LYS A 145 7.12 -48.05 25.14
N LEU A 146 7.81 -47.03 25.64
CA LEU A 146 8.42 -45.99 24.82
C LEU A 146 9.62 -46.60 24.07
N ILE A 147 9.57 -46.63 22.75
CA ILE A 147 10.67 -47.05 21.88
C ILE A 147 11.17 -45.87 21.06
N ARG A 148 12.50 -45.73 20.93
CA ARG A 148 13.13 -44.78 20.02
C ARG A 148 13.20 -45.43 18.65
N VAL A 149 12.48 -44.87 17.68
CA VAL A 149 12.50 -45.30 16.29
C VAL A 149 13.49 -44.42 15.55
N GLU A 150 14.46 -45.03 14.88
CA GLU A 150 15.37 -44.36 13.96
C GLU A 150 14.93 -44.66 12.53
N GLU A 151 14.61 -43.62 11.79
CA GLU A 151 14.14 -43.69 10.41
C GLU A 151 15.01 -42.78 9.55
N THR A 152 15.38 -43.22 8.35
CA THR A 152 16.06 -42.36 7.39
C THR A 152 15.00 -41.57 6.62
N ARG A 153 15.13 -40.24 6.62
CA ARG A 153 14.25 -39.36 5.84
C ARG A 153 15.02 -38.65 4.75
N THR A 154 14.47 -38.69 3.55
CA THR A 154 14.94 -37.89 2.42
C THR A 154 14.45 -36.46 2.58
N ILE A 155 15.37 -35.51 2.66
CA ILE A 155 15.07 -34.08 2.75
C ILE A 155 15.60 -33.34 1.53
N ASN A 156 14.87 -32.30 1.14
CA ASN A 156 15.29 -31.39 0.08
C ASN A 156 16.31 -30.39 0.61
N ARG A 157 17.40 -30.21 -0.13
CA ARG A 157 18.38 -29.15 0.04
C ARG A 157 18.54 -28.41 -1.28
N TYR A 158 19.09 -27.20 -1.22
CA TYR A 158 19.23 -26.34 -2.39
C TYR A 158 20.67 -25.85 -2.51
N LEU A 159 21.19 -25.84 -3.74
CA LEU A 159 22.43 -25.16 -4.09
C LEU A 159 22.10 -23.76 -4.63
N ALA A 160 22.93 -22.80 -4.29
CA ALA A 160 22.85 -21.45 -4.85
C ALA A 160 23.25 -21.47 -6.33
N LEU A 161 22.68 -20.54 -7.10
CA LEU A 161 23.09 -20.28 -8.48
C LEU A 161 24.48 -19.61 -8.51
N ASN A 162 25.31 -19.98 -9.48
CA ASN A 162 26.64 -19.38 -9.67
C ASN A 162 26.58 -18.05 -10.40
N SER A 163 25.61 -17.92 -11.33
CA SER A 163 25.35 -16.69 -12.06
C SER A 163 23.89 -16.60 -12.48
N SER A 164 23.38 -15.38 -12.57
CA SER A 164 22.07 -15.04 -13.13
C SER A 164 22.21 -13.81 -13.99
N ASP A 165 22.07 -13.95 -15.30
CA ASP A 165 22.06 -12.85 -16.26
C ASP A 165 20.69 -12.71 -16.89
N ILE A 166 19.97 -11.66 -16.50
CA ILE A 166 18.55 -11.47 -16.79
C ILE A 166 18.37 -10.20 -17.61
N GLN A 167 17.62 -10.33 -18.70
CA GLN A 167 17.20 -9.24 -19.56
C GLN A 167 15.69 -9.21 -19.65
N VAL A 168 15.11 -8.04 -19.39
CA VAL A 168 13.67 -7.86 -19.37
C VAL A 168 13.30 -6.63 -20.17
N LYS A 169 12.42 -6.79 -21.15
CA LYS A 169 11.76 -5.68 -21.83
C LYS A 169 10.35 -5.56 -21.27
N ILE A 170 9.98 -4.34 -20.88
CA ILE A 170 8.65 -4.03 -20.35
C ILE A 170 8.00 -2.98 -21.25
N ASP A 171 6.91 -3.37 -21.90
CA ASP A 171 6.01 -2.46 -22.60
C ASP A 171 4.71 -2.30 -21.77
N GLN A 172 4.05 -1.15 -21.88
CA GLN A 172 2.78 -0.90 -21.19
C GLN A 172 1.62 -1.06 -22.17
N THR A 173 0.60 -1.82 -21.78
CA THR A 173 -0.62 -1.99 -22.58
C THR A 173 -1.85 -1.66 -21.73
N ARG A 174 -2.88 -1.10 -22.36
CA ARG A 174 -4.12 -0.77 -21.66
C ARG A 174 -5.05 -1.97 -21.68
N ASN A 175 -5.42 -2.47 -20.51
CA ASN A 175 -6.39 -3.52 -20.38
C ASN A 175 -7.77 -2.99 -20.80
N ARG A 176 -8.41 -3.65 -21.76
CA ARG A 176 -9.71 -3.22 -22.31
C ARG A 176 -10.86 -3.40 -21.33
N GLN A 177 -10.71 -4.26 -20.32
CA GLN A 177 -11.79 -4.61 -19.40
C GLN A 177 -11.93 -3.67 -18.21
N ASP A 178 -10.82 -3.17 -17.66
CA ASP A 178 -10.80 -2.31 -16.48
C ASP A 178 -10.09 -0.96 -16.73
N ASN A 179 -9.66 -0.72 -17.97
CA ASN A 179 -8.95 0.50 -18.40
C ASN A 179 -7.61 0.74 -17.67
N ARG A 180 -7.10 -0.25 -16.93
CA ARG A 180 -5.85 -0.19 -16.17
C ARG A 180 -4.65 -0.48 -17.08
N ASN A 181 -3.48 -0.01 -16.65
CA ASN A 181 -2.23 -0.28 -17.34
C ASN A 181 -1.70 -1.65 -16.89
N ASN A 182 -1.56 -2.57 -17.84
CA ASN A 182 -0.93 -3.87 -17.64
C ASN A 182 0.45 -3.86 -18.28
N TYR A 183 1.37 -4.65 -17.75
CA TYR A 183 2.67 -4.82 -18.37
C TYR A 183 2.67 -5.99 -19.34
N LEU A 184 3.32 -5.79 -20.47
CA LEU A 184 3.74 -6.82 -21.40
C LEU A 184 5.25 -7.01 -21.23
N ILE A 185 5.62 -8.19 -20.76
CA ILE A 185 6.98 -8.57 -20.43
C ILE A 185 7.52 -9.48 -21.52
N ASP A 186 8.70 -9.17 -22.03
CA ASP A 186 9.58 -10.10 -22.72
C ASP A 186 10.75 -10.41 -21.78
N PHE A 187 10.80 -11.63 -21.29
CA PHE A 187 11.78 -12.10 -20.32
C PHE A 187 12.74 -13.07 -20.98
N ALA A 188 14.03 -12.84 -20.79
CA ALA A 188 15.09 -13.78 -21.14
C ALA A 188 16.15 -13.79 -20.04
N ALA A 189 16.51 -14.97 -19.55
CA ALA A 189 17.55 -15.13 -18.56
C ALA A 189 18.47 -16.30 -18.89
N VAL A 190 19.73 -16.18 -18.51
CA VAL A 190 20.73 -17.24 -18.52
C VAL A 190 21.19 -17.48 -17.09
N TYR A 191 21.05 -18.72 -16.63
CA TYR A 191 21.43 -19.15 -15.30
C TYR A 191 22.59 -20.13 -15.39
N GLU A 192 23.58 -19.96 -14.52
CA GLU A 192 24.70 -20.89 -14.40
C GLU A 192 24.60 -21.64 -13.07
N VAL A 193 24.79 -22.95 -13.14
CA VAL A 193 24.73 -23.87 -12.00
C VAL A 193 26.01 -24.66 -11.97
N THR A 194 26.70 -24.68 -10.83
CA THR A 194 27.86 -25.54 -10.58
C THR A 194 27.54 -26.48 -9.44
N ASN A 195 27.88 -27.77 -9.62
CA ASN A 195 27.84 -28.70 -8.51
C ASN A 195 28.99 -28.40 -7.54
N SER A 196 28.70 -27.64 -6.48
CA SER A 196 29.67 -27.32 -5.42
C SER A 196 29.79 -28.41 -4.35
N LEU A 197 29.07 -29.54 -4.50
CA LEU A 197 29.16 -30.67 -3.58
C LEU A 197 30.42 -31.50 -3.87
N PRO A 198 31.01 -32.15 -2.85
CA PRO A 198 32.18 -33.00 -3.03
C PRO A 198 31.87 -34.34 -3.70
N GLU A 199 30.58 -34.70 -3.82
CA GLU A 199 30.10 -35.97 -4.34
C GLU A 199 29.05 -35.77 -5.43
N SER A 200 29.00 -36.69 -6.39
CA SER A 200 27.99 -36.68 -7.46
C SER A 200 26.61 -36.98 -6.86
N LYS A 201 25.67 -36.06 -7.05
CA LYS A 201 24.27 -36.21 -6.63
C LYS A 201 23.34 -35.90 -7.78
N GLU A 202 22.15 -36.48 -7.73
CA GLU A 202 21.06 -36.05 -8.58
C GLU A 202 20.62 -34.63 -8.19
N LEU A 203 20.98 -33.66 -9.04
CA LEU A 203 20.53 -32.29 -8.93
C LEU A 203 19.29 -32.10 -9.82
N PHE A 204 18.42 -31.19 -9.41
CA PHE A 204 17.21 -30.84 -10.14
C PHE A 204 17.19 -29.32 -10.33
N PHE A 205 17.17 -28.88 -11.58
CA PHE A 205 16.92 -27.48 -11.93
C PHE A 205 15.41 -27.23 -11.91
N GLU A 206 14.95 -26.41 -10.97
CA GLU A 206 13.54 -26.14 -10.75
C GLU A 206 13.23 -24.68 -11.04
N ILE A 207 12.26 -24.45 -11.91
CA ILE A 207 11.75 -23.10 -12.19
C ILE A 207 10.24 -23.12 -12.25
N SER A 208 9.62 -21.97 -12.05
CA SER A 208 8.17 -21.82 -12.24
C SER A 208 7.91 -20.73 -13.29
N PRO A 209 6.81 -20.87 -14.05
CA PRO A 209 6.23 -19.73 -14.76
C PRO A 209 6.05 -18.53 -13.83
N PRO A 210 6.04 -17.30 -14.35
CA PRO A 210 5.80 -16.13 -13.51
C PRO A 210 4.44 -16.25 -12.81
N TYR A 211 4.30 -15.65 -11.63
CA TYR A 211 3.03 -15.56 -10.92
C TYR A 211 2.25 -14.32 -11.36
N GLY A 212 0.92 -14.38 -11.37
CA GLY A 212 0.06 -13.22 -11.61
C GLY A 212 -0.03 -12.74 -13.08
N TYR A 213 0.31 -13.60 -14.04
CA TYR A 213 0.01 -13.33 -15.45
C TYR A 213 -1.47 -13.56 -15.76
N SER A 214 -2.02 -12.75 -16.66
CA SER A 214 -3.29 -13.01 -17.34
C SER A 214 -3.08 -13.79 -18.65
N LEU A 215 -1.92 -13.63 -19.28
CA LEU A 215 -1.54 -14.35 -20.50
C LEU A 215 -0.06 -14.71 -20.45
N LEU A 216 0.26 -15.98 -20.67
CA LEU A 216 1.63 -16.48 -20.79
C LEU A 216 1.81 -17.11 -22.17
N LYS A 217 2.90 -16.76 -22.84
CA LYS A 217 3.28 -17.29 -24.15
C LYS A 217 4.71 -17.77 -24.14
N ASN A 218 4.96 -18.87 -24.85
CA ASN A 218 6.29 -19.37 -25.18
C ASN A 218 7.22 -19.55 -23.97
N PHE A 219 6.66 -19.90 -22.80
CA PHE A 219 7.49 -20.27 -21.66
C PHE A 219 8.31 -21.51 -22.01
N ARG A 220 9.63 -21.35 -21.99
CA ARG A 220 10.56 -22.40 -22.38
C ARG A 220 11.83 -22.35 -21.53
N VAL A 221 12.37 -23.53 -21.31
CA VAL A 221 13.65 -23.76 -20.65
C VAL A 221 14.53 -24.52 -21.64
N GLU A 222 15.75 -24.05 -21.83
CA GLU A 222 16.70 -24.59 -22.79
C GLU A 222 18.00 -24.90 -22.04
N LYS A 223 18.63 -26.03 -22.36
CA LYS A 223 19.99 -26.38 -21.96
C LYS A 223 20.78 -26.67 -23.23
N GLU A 224 21.97 -26.08 -23.37
CA GLU A 224 22.80 -26.27 -24.57
C GLU A 224 22.02 -26.01 -25.88
N GLN A 225 21.19 -24.96 -25.90
CA GLN A 225 20.31 -24.58 -27.02
C GLN A 225 19.19 -25.59 -27.36
N LYS A 226 19.07 -26.69 -26.62
CA LYS A 226 17.98 -27.65 -26.76
C LYS A 226 16.89 -27.36 -25.75
N ARG A 227 15.65 -27.24 -26.23
CA ARG A 227 14.46 -27.10 -25.38
C ARG A 227 14.27 -28.36 -24.52
N LEU A 228 14.08 -28.14 -23.23
CA LEU A 228 13.73 -29.18 -22.27
C LEU A 228 12.21 -29.25 -22.14
N GLU A 229 11.66 -30.46 -22.17
CA GLU A 229 10.24 -30.69 -21.94
C GLU A 229 10.01 -31.14 -20.49
N PRO A 230 9.09 -30.49 -19.76
CA PRO A 230 8.80 -30.88 -18.38
C PRO A 230 8.10 -32.24 -18.35
N ILE A 231 8.35 -33.03 -17.31
CA ILE A 231 7.71 -34.34 -17.11
C ILE A 231 6.20 -34.18 -16.88
N ASN A 232 5.82 -33.14 -16.13
CA ASN A 232 4.42 -32.84 -15.82
C ASN A 232 4.11 -31.38 -16.17
N PRO A 233 2.96 -31.09 -16.81
CA PRO A 233 2.53 -29.72 -17.06
C PRO A 233 2.51 -28.88 -15.78
N GLY A 234 3.18 -27.73 -15.81
CA GLY A 234 3.24 -26.81 -14.66
C GLY A 234 4.34 -27.13 -13.63
N ASN A 235 4.99 -28.29 -13.71
CA ASN A 235 6.15 -28.64 -12.88
C ASN A 235 7.42 -28.69 -13.74
N TYR A 236 8.14 -27.58 -13.79
CA TYR A 236 9.40 -27.46 -14.53
C TYR A 236 10.57 -27.81 -13.61
N SER A 237 10.72 -29.10 -13.36
CA SER A 237 11.84 -29.71 -12.62
C SER A 237 12.59 -30.63 -13.58
N PHE A 238 13.86 -30.32 -13.84
CA PHE A 238 14.69 -31.02 -14.81
C PHE A 238 15.87 -31.68 -14.13
N LEU A 239 16.08 -32.97 -14.39
CA LEU A 239 17.26 -33.68 -13.91
C LEU A 239 18.53 -33.06 -14.50
N LEU A 240 19.48 -32.76 -13.63
CA LEU A 240 20.74 -32.11 -13.94
C LEU A 240 21.89 -33.01 -13.45
N PRO A 241 22.39 -33.94 -14.29
CA PRO A 241 23.59 -34.69 -13.96
C PRO A 241 24.79 -33.75 -14.06
N LEU A 242 25.46 -33.51 -12.92
CA LEU A 242 26.70 -32.74 -12.82
C LEU A 242 27.65 -33.42 -11.88
N GLU A 243 28.86 -33.71 -12.37
CA GLU A 243 29.95 -34.16 -11.51
C GLU A 243 30.41 -33.03 -10.57
N PRO A 244 31.08 -33.36 -9.44
CA PRO A 244 31.67 -32.36 -8.55
C PRO A 244 32.52 -31.33 -9.31
N GLY A 245 32.23 -30.04 -9.11
CA GLY A 245 32.90 -28.92 -9.78
C GLY A 245 32.45 -28.64 -11.21
N GLN A 246 31.57 -29.46 -11.80
CA GLN A 246 31.06 -29.24 -13.15
C GLN A 246 29.96 -28.18 -13.17
N SER A 247 29.95 -27.37 -14.24
CA SER A 247 28.96 -26.32 -14.47
C SER A 247 28.07 -26.61 -15.67
N SER A 248 26.83 -26.09 -15.64
CA SER A 248 25.88 -26.12 -16.76
C SER A 248 25.09 -24.82 -16.82
N SER A 249 24.70 -24.43 -18.03
CA SER A 249 23.92 -23.22 -18.29
C SER A 249 22.50 -23.55 -18.74
N PHE A 250 21.54 -22.79 -18.23
CA PHE A 250 20.12 -22.87 -18.57
C PHE A 250 19.63 -21.53 -19.06
N ARG A 251 18.95 -21.53 -20.22
CA ARG A 251 18.26 -20.36 -20.74
C ARG A 251 16.77 -20.48 -20.49
N VAL A 252 16.18 -19.43 -19.93
CA VAL A 252 14.75 -19.34 -19.65
C VAL A 252 14.21 -18.14 -20.40
N ALA A 253 13.14 -18.33 -21.16
CA ALA A 253 12.49 -17.24 -21.87
C ALA A 253 10.98 -17.40 -21.88
N TYR A 254 10.27 -16.28 -21.82
CA TYR A 254 8.82 -16.23 -21.98
C TYR A 254 8.35 -14.81 -22.33
N GLN A 255 7.10 -14.74 -22.79
CA GLN A 255 6.35 -13.49 -22.87
C GLN A 255 5.14 -13.58 -21.94
N ALA A 256 4.94 -12.57 -21.11
CA ALA A 256 3.83 -12.55 -20.17
C ALA A 256 3.11 -11.19 -20.18
N GLN A 257 1.79 -11.22 -20.03
CA GLN A 257 1.00 -10.04 -19.75
C GLN A 257 0.40 -10.17 -18.36
N GLY A 258 0.44 -9.12 -17.55
CA GLY A 258 -0.04 -9.18 -16.17
C GLY A 258 -0.26 -7.81 -15.56
N GLY A 259 -0.26 -7.76 -14.23
CA GLY A 259 -0.53 -6.55 -13.45
C GLY A 259 0.40 -5.36 -13.77
N PRO A 260 0.11 -4.17 -13.20
CA PRO A 260 0.85 -2.93 -13.41
C PRO A 260 2.27 -2.92 -12.80
N ARG A 261 2.74 -4.04 -12.27
CA ARG A 261 4.02 -4.17 -11.58
C ARG A 261 4.68 -5.47 -11.95
N TRP A 262 5.96 -5.41 -12.27
CA TRP A 262 6.81 -6.57 -12.45
C TRP A 262 7.83 -6.69 -11.31
N ILE A 263 8.08 -7.91 -10.85
CA ILE A 263 8.99 -8.20 -9.75
C ILE A 263 9.88 -9.38 -10.15
N TYR A 264 11.19 -9.26 -9.92
CA TYR A 264 12.08 -10.40 -9.85
C TYR A 264 12.36 -10.74 -8.39
N ASN A 265 12.09 -11.97 -8.00
CA ASN A 265 12.28 -12.47 -6.65
C ASN A 265 13.43 -13.49 -6.64
N ALA A 266 14.58 -13.07 -6.10
CA ALA A 266 15.76 -13.91 -5.92
C ALA A 266 15.58 -15.02 -4.87
N GLY A 267 14.46 -15.03 -4.14
CA GLY A 267 14.27 -15.89 -2.98
C GLY A 267 15.14 -15.46 -1.80
N SER A 268 15.45 -16.40 -0.93
CA SER A 268 16.32 -16.21 0.24
C SER A 268 17.76 -16.67 0.00
N GLU A 269 18.16 -16.87 -1.25
CA GLU A 269 19.47 -17.41 -1.61
C GLU A 269 20.47 -16.29 -1.89
N LEU A 270 21.75 -16.58 -1.62
CA LEU A 270 22.84 -15.64 -1.88
C LEU A 270 23.05 -15.53 -3.39
N LEU A 271 22.91 -14.31 -3.92
CA LEU A 271 23.09 -14.02 -5.34
C LEU A 271 24.58 -13.91 -5.68
N ALA A 272 25.13 -14.87 -6.42
CA ALA A 272 26.45 -14.78 -7.02
C ALA A 272 26.34 -14.32 -8.48
N ASN A 273 27.27 -13.44 -8.92
CA ASN A 273 27.38 -12.94 -10.31
C ASN A 273 26.02 -12.59 -10.94
N PHE A 274 25.26 -11.75 -10.24
CA PHE A 274 23.90 -11.36 -10.61
C PHE A 274 23.89 -10.10 -11.47
N ARG A 275 23.21 -10.17 -12.61
CA ARG A 275 22.92 -9.04 -13.49
C ARG A 275 21.45 -9.04 -13.87
N LEU A 276 20.78 -7.91 -13.66
CA LEU A 276 19.42 -7.66 -14.13
C LEU A 276 19.40 -6.37 -14.95
N ALA A 277 19.14 -6.50 -16.25
CA ALA A 277 18.98 -5.40 -17.18
C ALA A 277 17.49 -5.25 -17.53
N VAL A 278 16.89 -4.11 -17.19
CA VAL A 278 15.48 -3.83 -17.48
C VAL A 278 15.39 -2.68 -18.48
N LYS A 279 14.66 -2.89 -19.57
CA LYS A 279 14.32 -1.88 -20.57
C LYS A 279 12.83 -1.60 -20.53
N ALA A 280 12.45 -0.49 -19.89
CA ALA A 280 11.08 0.01 -19.89
C ALA A 280 10.84 0.94 -21.09
N ASN A 281 9.79 0.67 -21.87
CA ASN A 281 9.44 1.42 -23.07
C ASN A 281 8.14 2.21 -22.89
N PHE A 282 8.08 3.01 -21.83
CA PHE A 282 6.95 3.86 -21.48
C PHE A 282 7.42 4.98 -20.53
N PRO A 283 6.72 6.13 -20.49
CA PRO A 283 7.11 7.24 -19.62
C PRO A 283 6.87 6.92 -18.14
N ASN A 284 7.64 7.55 -17.25
CA ASN A 284 7.53 7.43 -15.79
C ASN A 284 7.74 6.00 -15.24
N ALA A 285 8.61 5.22 -15.89
CA ALA A 285 9.06 3.95 -15.32
C ALA A 285 9.87 4.20 -14.03
N ASP A 286 9.48 3.52 -12.96
CA ASP A 286 10.15 3.59 -11.66
C ASP A 286 10.75 2.22 -11.32
N PHE A 287 11.93 2.24 -10.69
CA PHE A 287 12.71 1.05 -10.37
C PHE A 287 13.07 1.06 -8.89
N ALA A 288 12.63 0.03 -8.18
CA ALA A 288 12.98 -0.18 -6.78
C ALA A 288 13.80 -1.47 -6.65
N SER A 289 14.90 -1.42 -5.89
CA SER A 289 15.70 -2.57 -5.51
C SER A 289 15.63 -2.77 -4.00
N GLY A 290 15.44 -4.02 -3.57
CA GLY A 290 15.61 -4.45 -2.18
C GLY A 290 16.95 -5.15 -1.93
N ILE A 291 17.85 -5.15 -2.91
CA ILE A 291 19.20 -5.68 -2.80
C ILE A 291 20.07 -4.56 -2.20
N ALA A 292 20.55 -4.76 -0.98
CA ALA A 292 21.45 -3.87 -0.26
C ALA A 292 22.92 -4.27 -0.46
#